data_AF-A0A835P9A1-F1
#
_entry.id   AF-A0A835P9A1-F1
#
_cell.length_a   1.000
_cell.length_b   1.000
_cell.length_c   1.000
_cell.angle_alpha   90.00
_cell.angle_beta   90.00
_cell.angle_gamma   90.00
#
_symmetry.space_group_name_H-M   'P 1'
#
loop_
_entity.id
_entity.type
_entity.pdbx_description
1 polymer ?
#
loop_
_entity_poly.entity_id
_entity_poly.type
_entity_poly.pdbx_seq_one_letter_code
_entity_poly.pdbx_strand_id
1 'polypeptide(L)'
;MSLELRRRSKSLCELLCRFSVTRAMGGGPRTFPGGLNKWQYKRMHEKLAREKERRLLQQEKQIYEARLRTEIRAKIAGEHSAEGAASDIVGTGRMSSKDHIRALADRFMKEGAEDLWNEDDGPVKAQTRPRHSKQPPLPPPPPLDIRKIFEENQASTASFGNRRRYSRWSRNASSDEDEDDVVCRPFEGV
;
A
#
# COMPACT_ATOMS: atom_id res chain seq x y z
N MET A 1 44.19 -57.47 44.03
CA MET A 1 42.82 -57.16 44.50
C MET A 1 42.82 -55.68 44.87
N SER A 2 42.08 -54.75 44.30
CA SER A 2 40.80 -54.78 43.59
C SER A 2 40.77 -53.63 42.57
N LEU A 3 40.17 -53.89 41.41
CA LEU A 3 39.93 -52.92 40.34
C LEU A 3 38.43 -52.61 40.24
N GLU A 4 38.13 -51.42 39.70
CA GLU A 4 36.87 -51.04 39.04
C GLU A 4 35.58 -50.86 39.89
N LEU A 5 35.32 -49.61 40.31
CA LEU A 5 33.97 -49.13 40.67
C LEU A 5 33.65 -47.75 40.05
N ARG A 6 34.04 -47.52 38.80
CA ARG A 6 33.79 -46.23 38.13
C ARG A 6 33.39 -46.34 36.66
N ARG A 7 32.39 -47.16 36.34
CA ARG A 7 31.83 -47.19 34.98
C ARG A 7 30.43 -47.81 34.92
N ARG A 8 29.37 -47.09 35.35
CA ARG A 8 27.97 -47.51 35.07
C ARG A 8 26.83 -46.51 35.35
N SER A 9 27.06 -45.19 35.41
CA SER A 9 25.98 -44.22 35.71
C SER A 9 25.33 -43.54 34.49
N LYS A 10 25.82 -43.77 33.26
CA LYS A 10 25.34 -43.01 32.09
C LYS A 10 24.07 -43.58 31.44
N SER A 11 23.76 -44.87 31.57
CA SER A 11 22.64 -45.50 30.86
C SER A 11 21.29 -45.36 31.57
N LEU A 12 21.26 -45.12 32.88
CA LEU A 12 20.00 -45.03 33.63
C LEU A 12 19.32 -43.66 33.45
N CYS A 13 20.10 -42.59 33.26
CA CYS A 13 19.56 -41.25 32.99
C CYS A 13 18.85 -41.19 31.63
N GLU A 14 19.42 -41.82 30.61
CA GLU A 14 18.89 -41.86 29.24
C GLU A 14 17.58 -42.69 29.14
N LEU A 15 17.46 -43.74 29.96
CA LEU A 15 16.26 -44.58 30.05
C LEU A 15 15.12 -43.90 30.84
N LEU A 16 15.45 -43.10 31.86
CA LEU A 16 14.44 -42.32 32.59
C LEU A 16 13.87 -41.17 31.75
N CYS A 17 14.65 -40.57 30.84
CA CYS A 17 14.15 -39.60 29.86
C CYS A 17 13.19 -40.21 28.82
N ARG A 18 13.28 -41.53 28.56
CA ARG A 18 12.38 -42.25 27.65
C ARG A 18 11.08 -42.73 28.29
N PHE A 19 11.02 -42.89 29.61
CA PHE A 19 9.81 -43.31 30.34
C PHE A 19 8.95 -42.16 30.85
N SER A 20 9.42 -40.92 30.76
CA SER A 20 8.59 -39.74 30.93
C SER A 20 7.65 -39.58 29.73
N VAL A 21 6.51 -40.27 29.79
CA VAL A 21 5.29 -39.90 29.06
C VAL A 21 4.76 -38.59 29.64
N THR A 22 5.51 -37.51 29.45
CA THR A 22 5.01 -36.15 29.65
C THR A 22 4.20 -35.83 28.40
N ARG A 23 2.88 -35.95 28.51
CA ARG A 23 1.92 -35.34 27.59
C ARG A 23 2.46 -33.94 27.25
N ALA A 24 2.77 -33.66 25.98
CA ALA A 24 3.25 -32.36 25.54
C ALA A 24 2.12 -31.33 25.64
N MET A 25 1.76 -30.98 26.87
CA MET A 25 0.84 -29.90 27.21
C MET A 25 1.59 -28.61 26.89
N GLY A 26 1.46 -28.12 25.65
CA GLY A 26 2.02 -26.87 25.09
C GLY A 26 2.74 -26.00 26.12
N GLY A 27 3.99 -26.34 26.39
CA GLY A 27 4.71 -25.84 27.55
C GLY A 27 6.17 -26.07 27.31
N GLY A 28 6.73 -25.26 26.40
CA GLY A 28 8.17 -25.07 26.33
C GLY A 28 8.71 -24.57 27.68
N PRO A 29 10.01 -24.26 27.78
CA PRO A 29 10.59 -23.70 29.00
C PRO A 29 9.65 -22.64 29.58
N ARG A 30 9.39 -22.68 30.90
CA ARG A 30 8.45 -21.76 31.60
C ARG A 30 9.04 -20.34 31.70
N THR A 31 9.64 -19.88 30.61
CA THR A 31 10.24 -18.58 30.40
C THR A 31 9.29 -17.72 29.55
N PHE A 32 9.49 -16.42 29.57
CA PHE A 32 8.76 -15.54 28.66
C PHE A 32 9.18 -15.89 27.23
N PRO A 33 8.31 -15.66 26.22
CA PRO A 33 8.60 -16.02 24.84
C PRO A 33 9.99 -15.54 24.42
N GLY A 34 10.74 -16.41 23.74
CA GLY A 34 12.13 -16.13 23.35
C GLY A 34 13.17 -16.30 24.46
N GLY A 35 12.81 -16.87 25.62
CA GLY A 35 13.76 -17.10 26.72
C GLY A 35 14.05 -15.84 27.55
N LEU A 36 13.20 -14.81 27.43
CA LEU A 36 13.34 -13.57 28.20
C LEU A 36 12.93 -13.78 29.65
N ASN A 37 13.50 -12.96 30.54
CA ASN A 37 13.09 -12.91 31.95
C ASN A 37 11.79 -12.07 32.10
N LYS A 38 11.04 -12.28 33.19
CA LYS A 38 9.81 -11.57 33.54
C LYS A 38 9.97 -10.04 33.45
N TRP A 39 11.05 -9.53 34.03
CA TRP A 39 11.29 -8.09 34.12
C TRP A 39 11.67 -7.48 32.77
N GLN A 40 12.46 -8.22 31.98
CA GLN A 40 12.80 -7.84 30.60
C GLN A 40 11.54 -7.78 29.75
N TYR A 41 10.67 -8.79 29.88
CA TYR A 41 9.38 -8.82 29.18
C TYR A 41 8.46 -7.67 29.62
N LYS A 42 8.37 -7.39 30.93
CA LYS A 42 7.59 -6.26 31.46
C LYS A 42 8.08 -4.93 30.88
N ARG A 43 9.40 -4.68 30.88
CA ARG A 43 10.00 -3.47 30.31
C ARG A 43 9.82 -3.36 28.80
N MET A 44 9.92 -4.49 28.09
CA MET A 44 9.68 -4.54 26.65
C MET A 44 8.22 -4.17 26.32
N HIS A 45 7.24 -4.74 27.04
CA HIS A 45 5.82 -4.42 26.84
C HIS A 45 5.49 -2.97 27.21
N GLU A 46 6.03 -2.48 28.32
CA GLU A 46 5.90 -1.07 28.71
C GLU A 46 6.45 -0.15 27.61
N LYS A 47 7.63 -0.46 27.07
CA LYS A 47 8.23 0.29 25.96
C LYS A 47 7.35 0.25 24.71
N LEU A 48 6.86 -0.93 24.32
CA LEU A 48 5.97 -1.09 23.17
C LEU A 48 4.66 -0.33 23.34
N ALA A 49 4.09 -0.30 24.54
CA ALA A 49 2.88 0.47 24.84
C ALA A 49 3.12 1.98 24.62
N ARG A 50 4.22 2.52 25.16
CA ARG A 50 4.63 3.92 24.96
C ARG A 50 4.91 4.24 23.49
N GLU A 51 5.56 3.33 22.76
CA GLU A 51 5.84 3.52 21.33
C GLU A 51 4.54 3.53 20.50
N LYS A 52 3.58 2.67 20.84
CA LYS A 52 2.26 2.64 20.20
C LYS A 52 1.51 3.96 20.41
N GLU A 53 1.48 4.46 21.64
CA GLU A 53 0.88 5.76 21.97
C GLU A 53 1.54 6.91 21.21
N ARG A 54 2.89 6.99 21.24
CA ARG A 54 3.64 8.01 20.48
C ARG A 54 3.34 7.97 18.98
N ARG A 55 3.21 6.77 18.41
CA ARG A 55 2.87 6.60 16.99
C ARG A 55 1.46 7.08 16.68
N LEU A 56 0.49 6.85 17.55
CA LEU A 56 -0.87 7.37 17.40
C LEU A 56 -0.87 8.91 17.41
N LEU A 57 -0.22 9.52 18.41
CA LEU A 57 -0.10 10.97 18.52
C LEU A 57 0.60 11.59 17.29
N GLN A 58 1.63 10.93 16.76
CA GLN A 58 2.29 11.38 15.52
C GLN A 58 1.37 11.32 14.30
N GLN A 59 0.57 10.26 14.17
CA GLN A 59 -0.41 10.14 13.09
C GLN A 59 -1.48 11.24 13.18
N GLU A 60 -1.99 11.50 14.39
CA GLU A 60 -2.95 12.58 14.64
C GLU A 60 -2.37 13.95 14.31
N LYS A 61 -1.13 14.21 14.75
CA LYS A 61 -0.40 15.45 14.41
C LYS A 61 -0.25 15.62 12.90
N GLN A 62 0.12 14.56 12.18
CA GLN A 62 0.26 14.61 10.72
C GLN A 62 -1.06 14.95 10.03
N ILE A 63 -2.17 14.34 10.48
CA ILE A 63 -3.50 14.61 9.94
C ILE A 63 -3.90 16.07 10.21
N TYR A 64 -3.67 16.57 11.43
CA TYR A 64 -3.93 17.96 11.79
C TYR A 64 -3.16 18.94 10.92
N GLU A 65 -1.84 18.75 10.78
CA GLU A 65 -1.01 19.59 9.92
C GLU A 65 -1.43 19.52 8.45
N ALA A 66 -1.78 18.33 7.95
CA ALA A 66 -2.27 18.17 6.58
C ALA A 66 -3.56 18.98 6.35
N ARG A 67 -4.51 18.92 7.30
CA ARG A 67 -5.75 19.70 7.27
C ARG A 67 -5.46 21.21 7.31
N LEU A 68 -4.57 21.64 8.19
CA LEU A 68 -4.18 23.04 8.29
C LEU A 68 -3.53 23.54 6.99
N ARG A 69 -2.62 22.74 6.41
CA ARG A 69 -2.00 23.03 5.10
C ARG A 69 -3.04 23.07 3.98
N THR A 70 -4.07 22.23 4.02
CA THR A 70 -5.16 22.30 3.02
C THR A 70 -6.01 23.55 3.19
N GLU A 71 -6.31 23.96 4.43
CA GLU A 71 -7.07 25.17 4.70
C GLU A 71 -6.33 26.42 4.21
N ILE A 72 -5.04 26.53 4.52
CA ILE A 72 -4.18 27.63 4.05
C ILE A 72 -4.15 27.66 2.52
N ARG A 73 -3.93 26.51 1.87
CA ARG A 73 -3.92 26.42 0.39
C ARG A 73 -5.26 26.81 -0.22
N ALA A 74 -6.37 26.44 0.40
CA ALA A 74 -7.70 26.81 -0.08
C ALA A 74 -7.96 28.32 0.06
N LYS A 75 -7.54 28.95 1.16
CA LYS A 75 -7.64 30.41 1.35
C LYS A 75 -6.84 31.16 0.29
N ILE A 76 -5.57 30.78 0.11
CA ILE A 76 -4.68 31.35 -0.91
C ILE A 76 -5.27 31.16 -2.32
N ALA A 77 -5.70 29.94 -2.67
CA ALA A 77 -6.29 29.68 -3.99
C ALA A 77 -7.63 30.40 -4.22
N GLY A 78 -8.44 30.57 -3.18
CA GLY A 78 -9.70 31.33 -3.23
C GLY A 78 -9.46 32.83 -3.46
N GLU A 79 -8.45 33.40 -2.81
CA GLU A 79 -8.01 34.80 -3.03
C GLU A 79 -7.46 34.98 -4.45
N HIS A 80 -6.55 34.13 -4.91
CA HIS A 80 -5.98 34.21 -6.26
C HIS A 80 -6.99 33.88 -7.39
N SER A 81 -8.05 33.10 -7.10
CA SER A 81 -9.11 32.83 -8.08
C SER A 81 -10.12 33.97 -8.20
N ALA A 82 -10.25 34.84 -7.18
CA ALA A 82 -11.07 36.04 -7.23
C ALA A 82 -10.33 37.23 -7.84
N GLU A 83 -9.00 37.25 -7.74
CA GLU A 83 -8.15 38.36 -8.16
C GLU A 83 -6.99 37.85 -9.02
N GLY A 84 -7.30 37.55 -10.29
CA GLY A 84 -6.29 37.37 -11.34
C GLY A 84 -5.86 35.93 -11.60
N ALA A 85 -6.37 35.39 -12.71
CA ALA A 85 -5.80 34.25 -13.44
C ALA A 85 -4.41 34.54 -14.05
N ALA A 86 -3.55 35.29 -13.37
CA ALA A 86 -2.26 35.72 -13.86
C ALA A 86 -1.30 35.96 -12.69
N SER A 87 -0.57 34.92 -12.28
CA SER A 87 0.77 35.08 -11.68
C SER A 87 1.40 33.72 -11.46
N ASP A 88 2.42 33.47 -12.27
CA ASP A 88 3.31 32.32 -12.26
C ASP A 88 4.02 32.16 -10.91
N ILE A 89 3.63 31.17 -10.10
CA ILE A 89 4.43 30.77 -8.93
C ILE A 89 5.21 29.51 -9.28
N VAL A 90 6.48 29.79 -9.58
CA VAL A 90 7.67 28.94 -9.60
C VAL A 90 7.52 27.68 -8.73
N GLY A 91 7.49 26.52 -9.39
CA GLY A 91 7.55 25.22 -8.71
C GLY A 91 6.94 24.09 -9.53
N THR A 92 7.59 23.70 -10.63
CA THR A 92 7.16 22.57 -11.50
C THR A 92 5.67 22.63 -11.83
N GLY A 93 5.27 23.74 -12.45
CA GLY A 93 3.96 23.89 -13.04
C GLY A 93 3.77 22.74 -14.02
N ARG A 94 2.83 21.86 -13.69
CA ARG A 94 2.33 20.80 -14.57
C ARG A 94 2.05 21.47 -15.92
N MET A 95 2.89 21.20 -16.93
CA MET A 95 2.77 21.85 -18.23
C MET A 95 1.33 21.69 -18.72
N SER A 96 0.75 22.73 -19.31
CA SER A 96 -0.55 22.62 -19.97
C SER A 96 -0.48 21.46 -20.96
N SER A 97 -1.58 20.72 -21.15
CA SER A 97 -1.60 19.59 -22.09
C SER A 97 -1.16 20.02 -23.49
N LYS A 98 -1.53 21.23 -23.92
CA LYS A 98 -1.07 21.82 -25.17
C LYS A 98 0.44 22.07 -25.20
N ASP A 99 1.01 22.59 -24.12
CA ASP A 99 2.45 22.86 -24.02
C ASP A 99 3.25 21.57 -23.98
N HIS A 100 2.72 20.53 -23.34
CA HIS A 100 3.33 19.21 -23.35
C HIS A 100 3.29 18.59 -24.76
N ILE A 101 2.15 18.67 -25.45
CA ILE A 101 2.05 18.19 -26.84
C ILE A 101 3.02 18.95 -27.75
N ARG A 102 3.12 20.28 -27.60
CA ARG A 102 4.08 21.11 -28.34
C ARG A 102 5.52 20.67 -28.05
N ALA A 103 5.90 20.57 -26.78
CA ALA A 103 7.24 20.14 -26.39
C ALA A 103 7.58 18.72 -26.89
N LEU A 104 6.58 17.83 -26.99
CA LEU A 104 6.78 16.52 -27.62
C LEU A 104 6.97 16.65 -29.13
N ALA A 105 6.17 17.47 -29.81
CA ALA A 105 6.27 17.70 -31.25
C ALA A 105 7.62 18.32 -31.64
N ASP A 106 8.10 19.30 -30.86
CA ASP A 106 9.37 19.98 -31.10
C ASP A 106 10.57 19.02 -31.06
N ARG A 107 10.48 17.88 -30.38
CA ARG A 107 11.54 16.85 -30.37
C ARG A 107 11.67 16.13 -31.72
N PHE A 108 10.61 16.13 -32.52
CA PHE A 108 10.58 15.52 -33.85
C PHE A 108 10.84 16.54 -34.96
N MET A 109 10.68 17.84 -34.69
CA MET A 109 11.00 18.91 -35.63
C MET A 109 12.51 19.14 -35.65
N LYS A 110 13.17 18.77 -36.75
CA LYS A 110 14.61 18.96 -36.96
C LYS A 110 14.83 20.17 -37.87
N GLU A 111 15.80 21.02 -37.52
CA GLU A 111 16.14 22.21 -38.33
C GLU A 111 16.57 21.80 -39.76
N GLY A 112 15.85 22.32 -40.76
CA GLY A 112 16.06 21.98 -42.18
C GLY A 112 15.28 20.76 -42.70
N ALA A 113 14.40 20.17 -41.90
CA ALA A 113 13.46 19.16 -42.37
C ALA A 113 12.29 19.83 -43.12
N GLU A 114 12.14 19.50 -44.40
CA GLU A 114 11.00 19.91 -45.23
C GLU A 114 9.93 18.82 -45.13
N ASP A 115 8.69 19.21 -44.78
CA ASP A 115 7.57 18.27 -44.69
C ASP A 115 7.12 17.90 -46.10
N LEU A 116 7.51 16.71 -46.55
CA LEU A 116 7.20 16.20 -47.88
C LEU A 116 5.83 15.49 -47.94
N TRP A 117 5.01 15.57 -46.88
CA TRP A 117 3.65 15.05 -46.91
C TRP A 117 2.77 15.95 -47.80
N ASN A 118 2.38 15.44 -48.97
CA ASN A 118 1.48 16.15 -49.89
C ASN A 118 0.03 15.70 -49.73
N GLU A 119 -0.93 16.48 -50.22
CA GLU A 119 -2.36 16.11 -50.19
C GLU A 119 -2.68 14.79 -50.93
N ASP A 120 -1.76 14.35 -51.80
CA ASP A 120 -1.86 13.13 -52.59
C ASP A 120 -1.42 11.87 -51.83
N ASP A 121 -0.72 12.00 -50.70
CA ASP A 121 -0.23 10.89 -49.87
C ASP A 121 -1.33 10.30 -48.95
N GLY A 122 -2.56 10.79 -49.08
CA GLY A 122 -3.74 10.26 -48.40
C GLY A 122 -4.28 8.96 -49.02
N PRO A 123 -5.16 8.23 -48.30
CA PRO A 123 -5.74 6.99 -48.81
C PRO A 123 -6.49 7.25 -50.13
N VAL A 124 -6.07 6.56 -51.20
CA VAL A 124 -6.70 6.67 -52.52
C VAL A 124 -8.17 6.31 -52.38
N LYS A 125 -9.07 7.26 -52.65
CA LYS A 125 -10.52 7.00 -52.70
C LYS A 125 -10.74 5.93 -53.76
N ALA A 126 -11.11 4.72 -53.33
CA ALA A 126 -11.38 3.61 -54.24
C ALA A 126 -12.44 4.07 -55.23
N GLN A 127 -12.02 4.31 -56.48
CA GLN A 127 -12.96 4.55 -57.57
C GLN A 127 -13.87 3.33 -57.60
N THR A 128 -15.16 3.57 -57.41
CA THR A 128 -16.22 2.59 -57.57
C THR A 128 -16.21 2.13 -59.03
N ARG A 129 -15.37 1.14 -59.34
CA ARG A 129 -15.48 0.41 -60.60
C ARG A 129 -16.88 -0.23 -60.61
N PRO A 130 -17.68 -0.06 -61.68
CA PRO A 130 -18.91 -0.82 -61.82
C PRO A 130 -18.51 -2.30 -61.92
N ARG A 131 -18.77 -3.05 -60.85
CA ARG A 131 -18.48 -4.48 -60.77
C ARG A 131 -19.43 -5.22 -61.69
N HIS A 132 -19.01 -5.49 -62.92
CA HIS A 132 -19.55 -6.60 -63.69
C HIS A 132 -18.88 -7.91 -63.23
N SER A 133 -19.28 -8.44 -62.08
CA SER A 133 -19.11 -9.86 -61.79
C SER A 133 -20.22 -10.32 -60.85
N LYS A 134 -20.94 -11.35 -61.31
CA LYS A 134 -22.08 -11.97 -60.65
C LYS A 134 -21.61 -12.84 -59.48
N GLN A 135 -21.26 -12.25 -58.34
CA GLN A 135 -21.11 -12.98 -57.08
C GLN A 135 -22.09 -12.42 -56.02
N PRO A 136 -22.75 -13.29 -55.23
CA PRO A 136 -23.60 -12.83 -54.14
C PRO A 136 -22.77 -12.07 -53.10
N PRO A 137 -23.29 -10.98 -52.48
CA PRO A 137 -22.57 -10.27 -51.44
C PRO A 137 -22.39 -11.17 -50.21
N LEU A 138 -21.14 -11.31 -49.76
CA LEU A 138 -20.86 -11.84 -48.42
C LEU A 138 -21.50 -10.92 -47.37
N PRO A 139 -22.14 -11.46 -46.32
CA PRO A 139 -22.73 -10.63 -45.28
C PRO A 139 -21.64 -9.81 -44.57
N PRO A 140 -21.93 -8.56 -44.18
CA PRO A 140 -20.99 -7.75 -43.43
C PRO A 140 -20.62 -8.46 -42.13
N PRO A 141 -19.35 -8.39 -41.71
CA PRO A 141 -18.95 -8.95 -40.43
C PRO A 141 -19.82 -8.33 -39.31
N PRO A 142 -20.18 -9.13 -38.29
CA PRO A 142 -20.98 -8.62 -37.19
C PRO A 142 -20.26 -7.43 -36.51
N PRO A 143 -21.02 -6.43 -36.04
CA PRO A 143 -20.44 -5.25 -35.40
C PRO A 143 -19.62 -5.67 -34.18
N LEU A 144 -18.41 -5.12 -34.09
CA LEU A 144 -17.53 -5.34 -32.96
C LEU A 144 -18.17 -4.78 -31.68
N ASP A 145 -18.42 -5.65 -30.71
CA ASP A 145 -18.98 -5.25 -29.42
C ASP A 145 -17.88 -4.74 -28.48
N ILE A 146 -17.70 -3.42 -28.45
CA ILE A 146 -16.74 -2.72 -27.58
C ILE A 146 -16.99 -2.94 -26.08
N ARG A 147 -18.22 -3.31 -25.66
CA ARG A 147 -18.52 -3.57 -24.24
C ARG A 147 -17.87 -4.85 -23.78
N LYS A 148 -17.93 -5.90 -24.61
CA LYS A 148 -17.31 -7.20 -24.35
C LYS A 148 -15.78 -7.09 -24.18
N ILE A 149 -15.14 -6.24 -24.99
CA ILE A 149 -13.69 -5.98 -24.91
C ILE A 149 -13.32 -5.30 -23.57
N PHE A 150 -14.19 -4.44 -23.05
CA PHE A 150 -13.95 -3.73 -21.79
C PHE A 150 -14.18 -4.63 -20.56
N GLU A 151 -15.13 -5.56 -20.65
CA GLU A 151 -15.41 -6.55 -19.60
C GLU A 151 -14.28 -7.59 -19.48
N GLU A 152 -13.73 -8.07 -20.59
CA GLU A 152 -12.58 -9.01 -20.62
C GLU A 152 -11.31 -8.39 -20.02
N ASN A 153 -11.06 -7.10 -20.28
CA ASN A 153 -9.96 -6.35 -19.68
C ASN A 153 -10.15 -6.09 -18.18
N GLN A 154 -11.39 -5.91 -17.71
CA GLN A 154 -11.67 -5.77 -16.28
C GLN A 154 -11.54 -7.09 -15.52
N ALA A 155 -11.95 -8.22 -16.11
CA ALA A 155 -11.73 -9.53 -15.50
C ALA A 155 -10.22 -9.84 -15.29
N SER A 156 -9.38 -9.35 -16.20
CA SER A 156 -7.92 -9.50 -16.12
C SER A 156 -7.27 -8.65 -15.01
N THR A 157 -7.82 -7.47 -14.72
CA THR A 157 -7.33 -6.59 -13.64
C THR A 157 -7.90 -6.93 -12.26
N ALA A 158 -9.06 -7.61 -12.20
CA ALA A 158 -9.66 -8.08 -10.95
C ALA A 158 -8.80 -9.15 -10.22
N SER A 159 -7.93 -9.88 -10.93
CA SER A 159 -7.04 -10.89 -10.33
C SER A 159 -5.98 -10.28 -9.39
N PHE A 160 -5.57 -9.03 -9.59
CA PHE A 160 -4.56 -8.37 -8.76
C PHE A 160 -5.14 -7.62 -7.55
N GLY A 161 -6.47 -7.50 -7.42
CA GLY A 161 -7.12 -6.66 -6.40
C GLY A 161 -7.45 -7.33 -5.07
N ASN A 162 -7.41 -8.67 -4.96
CA ASN A 162 -8.10 -9.37 -3.86
C ASN A 162 -7.19 -9.91 -2.72
N ARG A 163 -6.13 -9.16 -2.35
CA ARG A 163 -5.31 -9.44 -1.16
C ARG A 163 -5.35 -8.36 -0.07
N ARG A 164 -6.43 -7.59 0.03
CA ARG A 164 -6.69 -6.78 1.23
C ARG A 164 -8.09 -7.06 1.77
N ARG A 165 -8.24 -8.25 2.37
CA ARG A 165 -9.39 -8.61 3.18
C ARG A 165 -8.99 -8.52 4.67
N TYR A 166 -9.26 -7.35 5.22
CA TYR A 166 -9.51 -7.00 6.62
C TYR A 166 -9.90 -8.21 7.50
N SER A 167 -9.02 -8.58 8.42
CA SER A 167 -9.36 -9.36 9.62
C SER A 167 -10.00 -8.42 10.65
N ARG A 168 -11.32 -8.23 10.50
CA ARG A 168 -12.20 -7.61 11.49
C ARG A 168 -12.35 -8.59 12.67
N TRP A 169 -11.42 -8.57 13.62
CA TRP A 169 -11.67 -9.16 14.94
C TRP A 169 -12.55 -8.20 15.73
N SER A 170 -13.81 -8.61 15.87
CA SER A 170 -14.79 -8.09 16.81
C SER A 170 -14.91 -9.08 17.97
N ARG A 171 -15.28 -8.57 19.15
CA ARG A 171 -15.31 -9.17 20.51
C ARG A 171 -13.95 -8.99 21.22
N ASN A 172 -13.86 -8.31 22.36
CA ASN A 172 -14.75 -8.37 23.53
C ASN A 172 -14.97 -6.97 24.13
N ALA A 173 -16.23 -6.61 24.39
CA ALA A 173 -16.57 -5.65 25.42
C ALA A 173 -16.51 -6.39 26.76
N SER A 174 -15.64 -5.96 27.66
CA SER A 174 -15.67 -6.34 29.07
C SER A 174 -15.85 -5.06 29.85
N SER A 175 -17.01 -4.94 30.49
CA SER A 175 -17.22 -4.11 31.67
C SER A 175 -16.23 -4.58 32.74
N ASP A 176 -15.67 -3.65 33.51
CA ASP A 176 -15.70 -3.70 34.98
C ASP A 176 -14.70 -2.69 35.60
N GLU A 177 -15.32 -1.74 36.30
CA GLU A 177 -14.94 -1.15 37.59
C GLU A 177 -13.91 0.00 37.61
N ASP A 178 -14.41 1.11 38.18
CA ASP A 178 -13.76 2.34 38.61
C ASP A 178 -12.67 2.08 39.65
N GLU A 179 -11.49 2.71 39.51
CA GLU A 179 -10.57 2.95 40.64
C GLU A 179 -9.75 4.23 40.35
N ASP A 180 -10.14 5.29 41.06
CA ASP A 180 -9.37 6.40 41.65
C ASP A 180 -8.45 7.30 40.82
N ASP A 181 -8.93 8.54 40.67
CA ASP A 181 -8.16 9.75 40.40
C ASP A 181 -7.12 10.02 41.51
N VAL A 182 -5.84 9.72 41.25
CA VAL A 182 -4.73 10.31 42.00
C VAL A 182 -4.23 11.54 41.26
N VAL A 183 -4.73 12.70 41.70
CA VAL A 183 -4.23 14.02 41.35
C VAL A 183 -2.76 14.15 41.79
N CYS A 184 -1.83 13.94 40.87
CA CYS A 184 -0.45 14.38 41.06
C CYS A 184 -0.39 15.91 40.93
N ARG A 185 -0.41 16.59 42.08
CA ARG A 185 -0.09 18.03 42.14
C ARG A 185 1.35 18.27 41.66
N PRO A 186 1.63 19.35 40.91
CA PRO A 186 2.99 19.76 40.61
C PRO A 186 3.69 20.18 41.91
N PHE A 187 4.87 19.63 42.16
CA PHE A 187 5.77 20.13 43.20
C PHE A 187 6.41 21.43 42.67
N GLU A 188 5.91 22.58 43.14
CA GLU A 188 6.61 23.85 43.01
C GLU A 188 7.81 23.84 43.96
N GLY A 189 9.01 23.80 43.37
CA GLY A 189 10.28 23.96 44.08
C GLY A 189 10.86 25.34 43.78
N VAL A 190 11.09 26.09 44.86
CA VAL A 190 11.76 27.40 44.98
C VAL A 190 13.23 27.32 44.59
#